data_AF-A0A3S4Y4E8-F1
#
_entry.id   AF-A0A3S4Y4E8-F1
#
_cell.length_a   1.000
_cell.length_b   1.000
_cell.length_c   1.000
_cell.angle_alpha   90.00
_cell.angle_beta   90.00
_cell.angle_gamma   90.00
#
_symmetry.space_group_name_H-M   'P 1'
#
loop_
_entity.id
_entity.type
_entity.pdbx_description
1 polymer ?
#
loop_
_entity_poly.entity_id
_entity_poly.type
_entity_poly.pdbx_seq_one_letter_code
_entity_poly.pdbx_strand_id
1 'polypeptide(L)' 'MIISSLTNSNFKVGLPKVITEVCDYLNTLDLNALETGRHDINDQIYMNVMEPETAEASNKKQNYTITI' A
#
# COMPACT_ATOMS: atom_id res chain seq x y z
N MET A 1 -1.73 -14.18 1.35
CA MET A 1 -0.71 -13.16 1.62
C MET A 1 0.17 -13.07 0.39
N ILE A 2 0.34 -11.87 -0.17
CA ILE A 2 1.20 -11.59 -1.32
C ILE A 2 2.26 -10.62 -0.81
N ILE A 3 3.54 -10.92 -1.07
CA ILE A 3 4.66 -10.05 -0.69
C ILE A 3 5.49 -9.87 -1.96
N SER A 4 5.67 -8.62 -2.38
CA SER A 4 6.44 -8.23 -3.57
C SER A 4 7.02 -6.84 -3.35
N SER A 5 7.64 -6.27 -4.39
CA SER A 5 8.13 -4.88 -4.38
C SER A 5 7.61 -4.14 -5.61
N LEU A 6 7.10 -2.92 -5.42
CA LEU A 6 6.71 -2.01 -6.51
C LEU A 6 7.86 -1.70 -7.48
N THR A 7 9.11 -1.81 -7.01
CA THR A 7 10.31 -1.57 -7.82
C THR A 7 10.75 -2.77 -8.67
N ASN A 8 10.11 -3.94 -8.52
CA ASN A 8 10.47 -5.14 -9.29
C ASN A 8 9.82 -5.11 -10.68
N SER A 9 10.60 -5.23 -11.75
CA SER A 9 10.10 -5.23 -13.13
C SER A 9 9.02 -6.28 -13.44
N ASN A 10 8.93 -7.35 -12.65
CA ASN A 10 7.95 -8.43 -12.81
C ASN A 10 6.91 -8.48 -11.68
N PHE A 11 6.73 -7.41 -10.90
CA PHE A 11 5.81 -7.43 -9.74
C PHE A 11 4.37 -7.80 -10.11
N LYS A 12 3.96 -7.55 -11.37
CA LYS A 12 2.61 -7.78 -11.90
C LYS A 12 2.29 -9.26 -12.15
N VAL A 13 3.29 -10.14 -12.21
CA VAL A 13 3.10 -11.54 -12.58
C VAL A 13 2.31 -12.25 -11.47
N GLY A 14 1.10 -12.72 -11.81
CA GLY A 14 0.23 -13.44 -10.88
C GLY A 14 -0.63 -12.54 -9.98
N LEU A 15 -0.58 -11.21 -10.13
CA LEU A 15 -1.44 -10.30 -9.39
C LEU A 15 -2.84 -10.18 -10.04
N PRO A 16 -3.92 -10.13 -9.24
CA PRO A 16 -5.23 -9.71 -9.72
C PRO A 16 -5.17 -8.33 -10.37
N LYS A 17 -5.96 -8.14 -11.43
CA LYS A 17 -5.96 -6.92 -12.25
C LYS A 17 -6.09 -5.62 -11.43
N VAL A 18 -7.01 -5.61 -10.46
CA VAL A 18 -7.23 -4.45 -9.57
C VAL A 18 -5.99 -4.10 -8.75
N ILE A 19 -5.23 -5.10 -8.27
CA ILE A 19 -4.00 -4.84 -7.51
C ILE A 19 -2.94 -4.25 -8.45
N THR A 20 -2.81 -4.78 -9.67
CA THR A 20 -1.91 -4.23 -10.67
C THR A 20 -2.23 -2.78 -11.01
N GLU A 21 -3.51 -2.44 -11.17
CA GLU A 21 -3.97 -1.06 -11.44
C GLU A 21 -3.63 -0.12 -10.27
N VAL A 22 -3.79 -0.56 -9.02
CA VAL A 22 -3.40 0.23 -7.83
C VAL A 22 -1.88 0.39 -7.75
N CYS A 23 -1.11 -0.68 -7.95
CA CYS A 23 0.35 -0.61 -7.96
C CYS A 23 0.89 0.29 -9.08
N ASP A 24 0.24 0.29 -10.25
CA ASP A 24 0.57 1.19 -11.35
C ASP A 24 0.29 2.64 -10.99
N TYR A 25 -0.85 2.92 -10.35
CA TYR A 25 -1.14 4.26 -9.83
C TYR A 25 -0.09 4.71 -8.79
N LEU A 26 0.26 3.85 -7.83
CA LEU A 26 1.28 4.15 -6.82
C LEU A 26 2.65 4.45 -7.45
N ASN A 27 3.02 3.76 -8.54
CA ASN A 27 4.26 4.03 -9.27
C ASN A 27 4.28 5.37 -10.04
N THR A 28 3.12 6.02 -10.22
CA THR A 28 3.06 7.37 -10.81
C THR A 28 3.20 8.49 -9.79
N LEU A 29 3.11 8.17 -8.49
CA LEU A 29 3.16 9.13 -7.41
C LEU A 29 4.56 9.21 -6.80
N ASP A 30 4.93 10.40 -6.33
CA ASP A 30 6.03 10.54 -5.38
C ASP A 30 5.53 10.17 -3.97
N LEU A 31 5.69 8.91 -3.61
CA LEU A 31 5.19 8.36 -2.35
C LEU A 31 5.80 9.05 -1.11
N ASN A 32 7.00 9.63 -1.23
CA ASN A 32 7.65 10.32 -0.12
C ASN A 32 7.10 11.74 0.09
N ALA A 33 6.48 12.33 -0.93
CA ALA A 33 5.91 13.66 -0.89
C ALA A 33 4.41 13.66 -0.56
N LEU A 34 3.80 12.49 -0.32
CA LEU A 34 2.39 12.38 0.03
C LEU A 34 2.12 12.90 1.44
N GLU A 35 1.10 13.75 1.57
CA GLU A 35 0.64 14.24 2.86
C GLU A 35 0.05 13.10 3.71
N THR A 36 0.22 13.18 5.03
CA THR A 36 -0.41 12.24 5.94
C THR A 36 -1.93 12.43 5.93
N GLY A 37 -2.67 11.33 5.82
CA GLY A 37 -4.13 11.35 5.72
C GLY A 37 -4.69 10.33 4.76
N ARG A 38 -5.99 10.47 4.46
CA ARG A 38 -6.70 9.63 3.51
C ARG A 38 -6.57 10.22 2.11
N HIS A 39 -6.22 9.36 1.15
CA HIS A 39 -6.16 9.67 -0.28
C HIS A 39 -7.08 8.71 -1.02
N ASP A 40 -8.06 9.26 -1.74
CA ASP A 40 -8.95 8.46 -2.58
C ASP A 40 -8.27 8.21 -3.94
N ILE A 41 -8.14 6.94 -4.34
CA ILE A 41 -7.56 6.52 -5.61
C ILE A 41 -8.66 6.48 -6.69
N ASN A 42 -9.83 5.95 -6.31
CA ASN A 42 -11.05 5.97 -7.10
C ASN A 42 -12.28 5.86 -6.18
N ASP A 43 -13.48 5.77 -6.76
CA ASP A 43 -14.76 5.74 -6.02
C ASP A 43 -14.87 4.60 -4.98
N GLN A 44 -14.08 3.54 -5.12
CA GLN A 44 -14.15 2.34 -4.27
C GLN A 44 -12.86 2.04 -3.51
N ILE A 45 -11.75 2.68 -3.88
CA ILE A 45 -10.42 2.40 -3.35
C ILE A 45 -9.82 3.68 -2.80
N TYR A 46 -9.40 3.63 -1.54
CA TYR A 46 -8.66 4.68 -0.87
C TYR A 46 -7.47 4.09 -0.13
N MET A 47 -6.48 4.93 0.13
CA MET A 47 -5.30 4.59 0.94
C MET A 47 -5.17 5.58 2.10
N ASN A 48 -4.57 5.12 3.19
CA ASN A 48 -4.19 5.99 4.30
C ASN A 48 -2.66 6.07 4.34
N VAL A 49 -2.14 7.28 4.17
CA VAL A 49 -0.73 7.59 4.36
C VAL A 49 -0.55 8.07 5.79
N MET A 50 0.40 7.47 6.51
CA MET A 50 0.61 7.75 7.92
C MET A 50 2.09 7.63 8.26
N GLU A 51 2.51 8.38 9.28
CA GLU A 51 3.86 8.32 9.87
C GLU A 51 3.79 7.71 11.29
N PRO A 52 3.48 6.41 11.45
CA PRO A 52 3.44 5.79 12.76
C PRO A 52 4.84 5.55 13.30
N GLU A 53 4.99 5.71 14.61
CA GLU A 53 6.18 5.22 15.31
C GLU A 53 6.09 3.70 15.52
N THR A 54 7.22 3.01 15.37
CA THR A 54 7.32 1.58 15.66
C THR A 54 7.16 1.34 17.15
N ALA A 55 6.22 0.49 17.55
CA ALA A 55 5.99 0.11 18.93
C ALA A 55 6.08 -1.40 19.12
N GLU A 56 6.44 -1.82 20.33
CA GLU A 56 6.50 -3.23 20.75
C GLU A 56 5.18 -3.95 20.48
N ALA A 57 5.29 -5.20 20.01
CA ALA A 57 4.14 -6.00 19.59
C ALA A 57 3.13 -6.24 20.74
N SER A 58 3.59 -6.27 21.98
CA SER A 58 2.77 -6.40 23.19
C SER A 58 1.74 -5.27 23.36
N ASN A 59 1.99 -4.10 22.77
CA ASN A 59 1.10 -2.94 22.84
C ASN A 59 0.08 -2.88 21.68
N LYS A 60 0.08 -3.84 20.75
CA LYS A 60 -0.78 -3.80 19.55
C LYS A 60 -1.64 -5.06 19.44
N LYS A 61 -2.94 -4.88 19.20
CA LYS A 61 -3.83 -5.99 18.84
C LYS A 61 -3.56 -6.42 17.40
N GLN A 62 -3.71 -7.72 17.15
CA GLN A 62 -3.50 -8.31 15.84
C GLN A 62 -4.60 -7.84 14.88
N ASN A 63 -4.22 -7.16 13.80
CA ASN A 63 -5.12 -6.71 12.74
C ASN A 63 -4.73 -7.40 11.44
N TYR A 64 -5.72 -7.83 10.63
CA TYR A 64 -5.47 -8.41 9.32
C TYR A 64 -5.40 -7.30 8.26
N THR A 65 -4.19 -6.89 7.89
CA THR A 65 -3.94 -5.88 6.83
C THR A 65 -3.10 -6.48 5.71
N ILE A 66 -3.37 -6.06 4.46
CA ILE A 66 -2.53 -6.38 3.31
C ILE A 66 -1.43 -5.31 3.23
N THR A 67 -0.17 -5.73 3.39
CA THR A 67 1.01 -4.87 3.19
C THR A 67 1.58 -5.19 1.80
N ILE A 68 1.63 -4.19 0.91
CA ILE A 68 2.19 -4.26 -0.45
C ILE A 68 3.41 -3.37 -0.58
#